data_AF-A0A7X4DIL7-F1
#
_entry.id   AF-A0A7X4DIL7-F1
#
_cell.length_a   1.000
_cell.length_b   1.000
_cell.length_c   1.000
_cell.angle_alpha   90.00
_cell.angle_beta   90.00
_cell.angle_gamma   90.00
#
_symmetry.space_group_name_H-M   'P 1'
#
loop_
_entity.id
_entity.type
_entity.pdbx_description
1 polymer ?
#
loop_
_entity_poly.entity_id
_entity_poly.type
_entity_poly.pdbx_seq_one_letter_code
_entity_poly.pdbx_strand_id
1 'polypeptide(L)' 'MTFRLTCPVCGKRDVYEFTFGGQERGPRPAQEGLSAGEHFRWVQFRLIPGGPQREWWYHGQG' A
#
# COMPACT_ATOMS: atom_id res chain seq x y z
N MET A 1 -0.43 -21.36 5.81
CA MET A 1 -1.23 -20.65 6.84
C MET A 1 -1.86 -19.44 6.18
N THR A 2 -3.18 -19.28 6.30
CA THR A 2 -3.92 -18.12 5.78
C THR A 2 -4.27 -17.19 6.95
N PHE A 3 -4.29 -15.87 6.71
CA PHE A 3 -4.83 -14.88 7.64
C PHE A 3 -5.99 -14.13 6.99
N ARG A 4 -6.78 -13.41 7.79
CA ARG A 4 -7.98 -12.73 7.31
C ARG A 4 -7.81 -11.22 7.41
N LEU A 5 -8.17 -10.53 6.34
CA LEU A 5 -8.26 -9.08 6.29
C LEU A 5 -9.71 -8.65 6.43
N THR A 6 -9.94 -7.47 6.98
CA THR A 6 -11.29 -6.90 7.09
C THR A 6 -11.46 -5.86 5.99
N CYS A 7 -12.20 -6.22 4.93
CA CYS A 7 -12.65 -5.26 3.93
C CYS A 7 -13.70 -4.34 4.57
N PRO A 8 -13.56 -3.00 4.44
CA PRO A 8 -14.54 -2.05 4.96
C PRO A 8 -15.95 -2.23 4.39
N VAL A 9 -16.06 -2.83 3.20
CA VAL A 9 -17.34 -3.07 2.50
C VAL A 9 -17.83 -4.50 2.70
N CYS A 10 -16.95 -5.50 2.56
CA CYS A 10 -17.33 -6.91 2.52
C CYS A 10 -17.11 -7.68 3.84
N GLY A 11 -16.55 -7.04 4.86
CA GLY A 11 -16.23 -7.65 6.15
C GLY A 11 -14.96 -8.51 6.13
N LYS A 12 -14.88 -9.49 7.05
CA LYS A 12 -13.71 -10.39 7.17
C LYS A 12 -13.64 -11.38 6.01
N ARG A 13 -12.54 -11.34 5.26
CA ARG A 13 -12.30 -12.12 4.03
C ARG A 13 -10.92 -12.77 4.07
N ASP A 14 -10.72 -13.79 3.23
CA ASP A 14 -9.43 -14.48 3.16
C ASP A 14 -8.39 -13.60 2.46
N VAL A 15 -7.13 -13.59 2.93
CA VAL A 15 -6.07 -12.77 2.33
C VAL A 15 -5.87 -13.03 0.83
N TYR A 16 -6.17 -14.24 0.34
CA TYR A 16 -6.02 -14.56 -1.08
C TYR A 16 -7.02 -13.82 -1.99
N GLU A 17 -8.06 -13.19 -1.43
CA GLU A 17 -8.95 -12.28 -2.17
C GLU A 17 -8.30 -10.90 -2.42
N PHE A 18 -7.18 -10.59 -1.75
CA PHE A 18 -6.54 -9.28 -1.76
C PHE A 18 -5.17 -9.29 -2.46
N THR A 19 -4.85 -8.17 -3.10
CA THR A 19 -3.53 -7.87 -3.62
C THR A 19 -2.77 -6.95 -2.67
N PHE A 20 -1.54 -7.32 -2.32
CA PHE A 20 -0.66 -6.49 -1.50
C PHE A 20 -0.12 -5.31 -2.32
N GLY A 21 -0.37 -4.09 -1.85
CA GLY A 21 0.07 -2.83 -2.48
C GLY A 21 1.37 -2.26 -1.90
N GLY A 22 1.97 -2.92 -0.90
CA GLY A 22 3.17 -2.45 -0.22
C GLY A 22 2.90 -1.42 0.87
N GLN A 23 3.93 -0.67 1.22
CA GLN A 23 3.85 0.41 2.21
C GLN A 23 2.85 1.50 1.79
N GLU A 24 2.04 1.96 2.75
CA GLU A 24 1.23 3.17 2.61
C GLU A 24 2.16 4.40 2.49
N ARG A 25 2.04 5.15 1.39
CA ARG A 25 2.93 6.29 1.06
C ARG A 25 2.21 7.63 0.98
N GLY A 26 0.89 7.67 1.18
CA GLY A 26 0.06 8.82 0.92
C GLY A 26 -0.20 9.06 -0.58
N PRO A 27 -0.74 10.23 -0.94
CA PRO A 27 -1.05 10.58 -2.31
C PRO A 27 0.22 10.75 -3.15
N ARG A 28 0.10 10.49 -4.46
CA ARG A 28 1.17 10.79 -5.43
C ARG A 28 1.47 12.30 -5.39
N PRO A 29 2.76 12.71 -5.37
CA PRO A 29 3.12 14.12 -5.40
C PRO A 29 2.67 14.78 -6.72
N ALA A 30 2.29 16.06 -6.62
CA ALA A 30 2.01 16.90 -7.78
C ALA A 30 3.22 16.92 -8.71
N GLN A 31 2.98 16.88 -10.02
CA GLN A 31 4.07 16.81 -11.01
C GLN A 31 4.66 18.20 -11.31
N GLU A 32 3.86 19.25 -11.14
CA GLU A 32 4.31 20.63 -11.34
C GLU A 32 5.32 21.03 -10.26
N GLY A 33 6.50 21.49 -10.68
CA GLY A 33 7.59 21.86 -9.78
C GLY A 33 8.32 20.69 -9.12
N LEU A 34 7.99 19.43 -9.43
CA LEU A 34 8.61 18.26 -8.82
C LEU A 34 10.03 18.06 -9.34
N SER A 35 11.03 18.07 -8.45
CA SER A 35 12.41 17.80 -8.87
C SER A 35 12.62 16.33 -9.25
N ALA A 36 13.60 16.06 -10.10
CA ALA A 36 13.98 14.70 -10.46
C ALA A 36 14.35 13.84 -9.24
N GLY A 37 14.99 14.44 -8.23
CA GLY A 37 15.36 13.76 -6.99
C GLY A 37 14.14 13.37 -6.14
N GLU A 38 13.14 14.24 -6.04
CA GLU A 38 11.87 13.94 -5.35
C GLU A 38 11.08 12.86 -6.09
N HIS A 39 11.02 12.96 -7.42
CA HIS A 39 10.40 11.94 -8.25
C HIS A 39 11.08 10.58 -8.06
N PHE A 40 12.41 10.52 -8.12
CA PHE A 40 13.19 9.30 -7.89
C PHE A 40 12.92 8.72 -6.50
N ARG A 41 12.94 9.56 -5.46
CA ARG A 41 12.62 9.14 -4.08
C ARG A 41 11.23 8.51 -4.01
N TRP A 42 10.22 9.17 -4.58
CA TRP A 42 8.84 8.68 -4.56
C TRP A 42 8.69 7.32 -5.26
N VAL A 43 9.32 7.16 -6.43
CA VAL A 43 9.20 5.93 -7.23
C VAL A 43 9.93 4.77 -6.59
N GLN A 44 11.18 4.98 -6.15
CA GLN A 44 12.10 3.88 -5.79
C GLN A 44 12.10 3.53 -4.30
N PHE A 45 11.90 4.49 -3.39
CA PHE A 45 12.10 4.23 -1.96
C PHE A 45 10.83 3.73 -1.29
N ARG A 46 11.00 2.83 -0.31
CA ARG A 46 9.98 2.38 0.64
C ARG A 46 10.58 2.33 2.03
N LEU A 47 9.75 2.57 3.06
CA LEU A 47 10.10 2.31 4.45
C LEU A 47 9.89 0.83 4.75
N ILE A 48 10.80 0.25 5.53
CA ILE A 48 10.76 -1.13 6.00
C ILE A 48 11.01 -1.09 7.52
N PRO A 49 10.04 -0.60 8.32
CA PRO A 49 10.19 -0.54 9.76
C PRO A 49 10.28 -1.95 10.35
N GLY A 50 11.17 -2.14 11.32
CA GLY A 50 11.16 -3.32 12.18
C GLY A 50 10.01 -3.21 13.18
N GLY A 51 8.82 -3.70 12.83
CA GLY A 51 7.63 -3.64 13.68
C GLY A 51 6.34 -3.35 12.90
N PRO A 52 5.32 -2.75 13.55
CA PRO A 52 4.06 -2.40 12.88
C PRO A 52 4.29 -1.53 11.65
N GLN A 53 3.74 -1.96 10.52
CA GLN A 53 3.82 -1.25 9.25
C GLN A 53 2.42 -0.83 8.80
N ARG A 54 2.31 0.38 8.23
CA ARG A 54 1.11 0.82 7.52
C ARG A 54 1.22 0.40 6.06
N GLU A 55 0.20 -0.30 5.59
CA GLU A 55 0.21 -1.00 4.30
C GLU A 55 -1.03 -0.70 3.49
N TRP A 56 -0.90 -0.87 2.18
CA TRP A 56 -2.00 -0.83 1.23
C TRP A 56 -2.40 -2.25 0.81
N TRP A 57 -3.70 -2.52 0.82
CA TRP A 57 -4.30 -3.77 0.40
C TRP A 57 -5.51 -3.48 -0.49
N TYR A 58 -5.63 -4.19 -1.61
CA TYR A 58 -6.72 -4.02 -2.57
C TYR A 58 -7.54 -5.32 -2.67
N HIS A 59 -8.85 -5.25 -2.39
CA HIS A 59 -9.76 -6.40 -2.49
C HIS A 59 -10.12 -6.60 -3.97
N GLY A 60 -9.39 -7.46 -4.67
CA GLY A 60 -9.56 -7.66 -6.11
C GLY A 60 -10.70 -8.61 -6.48
N GLN A 61 -11.13 -9.43 -5.51
CA GLN A 61 -12.22 -10.40 -5.68
C GLN A 61 -13.52 -10.00 -4.97
N GLY A 62 -13.66 -8.75 -4.49
CA GLY A 62 -14.87 -8.26 -3.82
C GLY A 62 -14.92 -6.75 -3.58
#